data_AF-A0A519W940-F1
#
_entry.id   AF-A0A519W940-F1
#
_cell.length_a   1.000
_cell.length_b   1.000
_cell.length_c   1.000
_cell.angle_alpha   90.00
_cell.angle_beta   90.00
_cell.angle_gamma   90.00
#
_symmetry.space_group_name_H-M   'P 1'
#
loop_
_entity.id
_entity.type
_entity.pdbx_description
1 polymer ?
#
loop_
_entity_poly.entity_id
_entity_poly.type
_entity_poly.pdbx_seq_one_letter_code
_entity_poly.pdbx_strand_id
1 'polypeptide(L)'
;MKRYLLHTLSIFATAIILLSSCKKSKPNQPPEPAPSAYDIYAAGREQYIAKYWKNGVATTLGSSGSSSDATAMAIAGNDIHIAGNEINASGKYVAKYWKNGIATSLTDGTRDAFANDIFLQGSDVYIAGQELAPGKTTYQAKYWKNGIPVVLTDESQQAIATGIALIGNDVYVIGERRNLNWLNPITCYWKNGQLFDLTNQSTYAVDQALTVAGND
;
A
#
# COMPACT_ATOMS: atom_id res chain seq x y z
N MET A 1 -34.99 -68.96 47.40
CA MET A 1 -34.74 -68.98 45.95
C MET A 1 -35.97 -68.40 45.24
N LYS A 2 -35.98 -67.09 44.95
CA LYS A 2 -37.13 -66.39 44.35
C LYS A 2 -36.68 -65.53 43.17
N ARG A 3 -37.23 -65.89 42.00
CA ARG A 3 -37.80 -65.08 40.90
C ARG A 3 -36.98 -63.95 40.24
N TYR A 4 -36.88 -64.09 38.91
CA TYR A 4 -36.62 -63.08 37.88
C TYR A 4 -37.44 -61.80 38.05
N LEU A 5 -36.84 -60.64 37.73
CA LEU A 5 -37.54 -59.43 37.31
C LEU A 5 -36.72 -58.71 36.20
N LEU A 6 -37.34 -58.57 35.03
CA LEU A 6 -36.91 -57.68 33.94
C LEU A 6 -36.94 -56.23 34.41
N HIS A 7 -36.04 -55.34 33.96
CA HIS A 7 -36.36 -53.92 33.73
C HIS A 7 -35.42 -53.23 32.73
N THR A 8 -36.02 -52.91 31.57
CA THR A 8 -35.90 -51.68 30.76
C THR A 8 -34.53 -51.21 30.26
N LEU A 9 -34.30 -51.46 28.96
CA LEU A 9 -33.34 -50.75 28.12
C LEU A 9 -33.83 -49.31 27.90
N SER A 10 -33.11 -48.31 28.43
CA SER A 10 -33.45 -46.89 28.28
C SER A 10 -32.67 -46.30 27.11
N ILE A 11 -33.37 -45.99 26.01
CA ILE A 11 -32.81 -45.35 24.81
C ILE A 11 -32.80 -43.83 25.07
N PHE A 12 -31.61 -43.25 25.27
CA PHE A 12 -31.44 -41.80 25.30
C PHE A 12 -31.39 -41.26 23.86
N ALA A 13 -32.51 -40.75 23.35
CA ALA A 13 -32.55 -39.99 22.11
C ALA A 13 -32.14 -38.53 22.42
N THR A 14 -30.87 -38.19 22.20
CA THR A 14 -30.41 -36.80 22.23
C THR A 14 -30.88 -36.08 20.98
N ALA A 15 -31.92 -35.26 21.12
CA ALA A 15 -32.34 -34.31 20.09
C ALA A 15 -31.27 -33.20 19.97
N ILE A 16 -30.45 -33.27 18.92
CA ILE A 16 -29.53 -32.19 18.55
C ILE A 16 -30.39 -31.06 17.98
N ILE A 17 -30.64 -30.04 18.79
CA ILE A 17 -31.28 -28.80 18.34
C ILE A 17 -30.27 -28.05 17.48
N LEU A 18 -30.41 -28.18 16.16
CA LEU A 18 -29.73 -27.31 15.20
C LEU A 18 -30.25 -25.88 15.40
N LEU A 19 -29.52 -25.07 16.18
CA LEU A 19 -29.70 -23.63 16.16
C LEU A 19 -29.23 -23.13 14.80
N SER A 20 -30.14 -23.09 13.82
CA SER A 20 -29.96 -22.28 12.63
C SER A 20 -29.86 -20.83 13.08
N SER A 21 -28.63 -20.35 13.24
CA SER A 21 -28.35 -18.93 13.43
C SER A 21 -28.79 -18.20 12.17
N CYS A 22 -30.02 -17.71 12.18
CA CYS A 22 -30.50 -16.78 11.18
C CYS A 22 -29.60 -15.54 11.26
N LYS A 23 -28.61 -15.44 10.37
CA LYS A 23 -27.88 -14.19 10.13
C LYS A 23 -28.93 -13.14 9.75
N LYS A 24 -29.30 -12.27 10.68
CA LYS A 24 -30.08 -11.07 10.37
C LYS A 24 -29.29 -10.31 9.30
N SER A 25 -29.81 -10.22 8.08
CA SER A 25 -29.24 -9.41 7.02
C SER A 25 -29.24 -7.96 7.50
N LYS A 26 -28.05 -7.40 7.76
CA LYS A 26 -27.90 -5.98 8.05
C LYS A 26 -28.24 -5.24 6.74
N PRO A 27 -29.28 -4.39 6.71
CA PRO A 27 -29.83 -3.84 5.47
C PRO A 27 -28.86 -2.97 4.64
N ASN A 28 -27.66 -2.69 5.15
CA ASN A 28 -26.67 -1.80 4.54
C ASN A 28 -25.27 -2.42 4.40
N GLN A 29 -25.12 -3.75 4.56
CA GLN A 29 -23.82 -4.38 4.30
C GLN A 29 -23.71 -4.69 2.80
N PRO A 30 -22.61 -4.29 2.12
CA PRO A 30 -22.35 -4.72 0.75
C PRO A 30 -22.42 -6.26 0.67
N PRO A 31 -22.92 -6.81 -0.44
CA PRO A 31 -22.94 -8.26 -0.62
C PRO A 31 -21.52 -8.81 -0.47
N GLU A 32 -21.39 -9.86 0.33
CA GLU A 32 -20.13 -10.60 0.45
C GLU A 32 -19.77 -11.19 -0.93
N PRO A 33 -18.54 -11.05 -1.42
CA PRO A 33 -18.13 -11.67 -2.67
C PRO A 33 -18.35 -13.18 -2.60
N ALA A 34 -18.69 -13.81 -3.73
CA ALA A 34 -18.78 -15.26 -3.80
C ALA A 34 -17.43 -15.90 -3.40
N PRO A 35 -17.42 -17.12 -2.82
CA PRO A 35 -16.19 -17.82 -2.49
C PRO A 35 -15.27 -17.93 -3.73
N SER A 36 -14.01 -17.54 -3.56
CA SER A 36 -12.98 -17.55 -4.61
C SER A 36 -11.86 -18.51 -4.23
N ALA A 37 -11.22 -19.13 -5.23
CA ALA A 37 -10.01 -19.93 -5.04
C ALA A 37 -8.78 -19.06 -4.67
N TYR A 38 -8.91 -17.74 -4.83
CA TYR A 38 -7.86 -16.76 -4.56
C TYR A 38 -8.35 -15.71 -3.57
N ASP A 39 -7.44 -15.27 -2.72
CA ASP A 39 -7.65 -14.10 -1.89
C ASP A 39 -7.52 -12.82 -2.72
N ILE A 40 -8.51 -11.94 -2.63
CA ILE A 40 -8.50 -10.62 -3.27
C ILE A 40 -8.08 -9.59 -2.24
N TYR A 41 -7.05 -8.81 -2.59
CA TYR A 41 -6.55 -7.73 -1.79
C TYR A 41 -6.79 -6.38 -2.47
N ALA A 42 -7.19 -5.39 -1.69
CA ALA A 42 -7.32 -4.01 -2.12
C ALA A 42 -6.74 -3.09 -1.05
N ALA A 43 -6.16 -1.95 -1.44
CA ALA A 43 -5.72 -0.89 -0.55
C ALA A 43 -6.33 0.44 -0.97
N GLY A 44 -6.47 1.35 -0.01
CA GLY A 44 -7.01 2.69 -0.23
C GLY A 44 -7.32 3.36 1.10
N ARG A 45 -8.39 4.16 1.14
CA ARG A 45 -8.85 4.82 2.36
C ARG A 45 -10.36 4.72 2.54
N GLU A 46 -10.79 4.67 3.78
CA GLU A 46 -12.19 4.81 4.19
C GLU A 46 -12.29 5.91 5.24
N GLN A 47 -13.14 6.92 5.01
CA GLN A 47 -13.28 8.08 5.90
C GLN A 47 -11.94 8.73 6.27
N TYR A 48 -11.07 8.91 5.28
CA TYR A 48 -9.72 9.45 5.43
C TYR A 48 -8.75 8.59 6.24
N ILE A 49 -9.08 7.33 6.53
CA ILE A 49 -8.17 6.41 7.21
C ILE A 49 -7.71 5.35 6.21
N ALA A 50 -6.40 5.18 6.07
CA ALA A 50 -5.80 4.15 5.23
C ALA A 50 -6.26 2.76 5.69
N LYS A 51 -6.67 1.94 4.73
CA LYS A 51 -7.12 0.56 4.97
C LYS A 51 -6.62 -0.36 3.86
N TYR A 52 -6.56 -1.64 4.19
CA TYR A 52 -6.64 -2.68 3.18
C TYR A 52 -7.81 -3.61 3.45
N TRP A 53 -8.28 -4.26 2.39
CA TRP A 53 -9.34 -5.26 2.45
C TRP A 53 -8.80 -6.56 1.93
N LYS A 54 -9.03 -7.64 2.67
CA LYS A 54 -8.84 -9.02 2.21
C LYS A 54 -10.21 -9.66 2.08
N ASN A 55 -10.62 -10.01 0.86
CA ASN A 55 -11.96 -10.57 0.57
C ASN A 55 -13.10 -9.71 1.17
N GLY A 56 -12.97 -8.38 1.09
CA GLY A 56 -13.94 -7.44 1.64
C GLY A 56 -13.83 -7.20 3.16
N VAL A 57 -12.99 -7.95 3.89
CA VAL A 57 -12.72 -7.72 5.32
C VAL A 57 -11.68 -6.61 5.47
N ALA A 58 -12.11 -5.48 6.02
CA ALA A 58 -11.25 -4.31 6.22
C ALA A 58 -10.28 -4.48 7.39
N THR A 59 -9.03 -4.04 7.19
CA THR A 59 -8.02 -3.84 8.22
C THR A 59 -7.54 -2.40 8.15
N THR A 60 -7.60 -1.70 9.28
CA THR A 60 -7.10 -0.33 9.40
C THR A 60 -5.57 -0.33 9.42
N LEU A 61 -4.97 0.59 8.67
CA LEU A 61 -3.53 0.81 8.62
C LEU A 61 -3.13 1.95 9.56
N GLY A 62 -2.16 1.72 10.43
CA GLY A 62 -1.67 2.75 11.35
C GLY A 62 -2.71 3.16 12.42
N SER A 63 -2.66 4.42 12.86
CA SER A 63 -3.52 4.94 13.92
C SER A 63 -4.78 5.59 13.34
N SER A 64 -5.96 5.33 13.92
CA SER A 64 -7.24 5.85 13.42
C SER A 64 -7.47 7.35 13.68
N GLY A 65 -6.46 8.08 14.18
CA GLY A 65 -6.59 9.45 14.67
C GLY A 65 -6.21 10.54 13.68
N SER A 66 -5.67 10.19 12.51
CA SER A 66 -5.18 11.17 11.53
C SER A 66 -5.42 10.72 10.10
N SER A 67 -5.62 11.69 9.20
CA SER A 67 -5.87 11.40 7.79
C SER A 67 -4.70 10.63 7.20
N SER A 68 -4.98 9.55 6.48
CA SER A 68 -4.00 8.67 5.87
C SER A 68 -4.52 8.06 4.57
N ASP A 69 -3.59 7.74 3.69
CA ASP A 69 -3.83 7.16 2.38
C ASP A 69 -2.93 5.94 2.19
N ALA A 70 -3.47 4.86 1.63
CA ALA A 70 -2.70 3.77 1.06
C ALA A 70 -2.71 3.90 -0.47
N THR A 71 -1.53 3.96 -1.07
CA THR A 71 -1.33 4.32 -2.48
C THR A 71 -0.97 3.12 -3.34
N ALA A 72 -0.22 2.16 -2.79
CA ALA A 72 0.19 0.96 -3.49
C ALA A 72 0.31 -0.24 -2.54
N MET A 73 0.10 -1.44 -3.09
CA MET A 73 0.21 -2.70 -2.37
C MET A 73 0.99 -3.72 -3.20
N ALA A 74 1.85 -4.47 -2.52
CA ALA A 74 2.45 -5.69 -3.04
C ALA A 74 2.31 -6.84 -2.02
N ILE A 75 2.21 -8.06 -2.52
CA ILE A 75 2.06 -9.27 -1.70
C ILE A 75 3.29 -10.16 -1.92
N ALA A 76 3.94 -10.59 -0.84
CA ALA A 76 5.04 -11.56 -0.87
C ALA A 76 4.72 -12.73 0.07
N GLY A 77 4.34 -13.87 -0.51
CA GLY A 77 3.83 -15.00 0.27
C GLY A 77 2.58 -14.60 1.04
N ASN A 78 2.67 -14.59 2.38
CA ASN A 78 1.58 -14.18 3.27
C ASN A 78 1.69 -12.73 3.75
N ASP A 79 2.82 -12.06 3.45
CA ASP A 79 3.06 -10.70 3.89
C ASP A 79 2.42 -9.69 2.94
N ILE A 80 1.73 -8.72 3.53
CA ILE A 80 1.06 -7.62 2.85
C ILE A 80 1.91 -6.37 3.06
N HIS A 81 2.43 -5.82 1.97
CA HIS A 81 3.29 -4.65 1.96
C HIS A 81 2.52 -3.49 1.33
N ILE A 82 2.41 -2.37 2.03
CA ILE A 82 1.61 -1.22 1.57
C ILE A 82 2.43 0.05 1.75
N ALA A 83 2.39 0.92 0.75
CA ALA A 83 2.96 2.26 0.78
C ALA A 83 1.83 3.31 0.86
N GLY A 84 2.19 4.50 1.32
CA GLY A 84 1.28 5.64 1.38
C GLY A 84 1.73 6.73 2.35
N ASN A 85 0.79 7.44 2.95
CA ASN A 85 1.10 8.56 3.84
C ASN A 85 0.10 8.71 4.99
N GLU A 86 0.53 9.37 6.05
CA GLU A 86 -0.31 9.75 7.21
C GLU A 86 0.04 11.18 7.63
N ILE A 87 -0.96 11.99 7.95
CA ILE A 87 -0.76 13.34 8.49
C ILE A 87 -0.39 13.21 9.97
N ASN A 88 0.72 13.81 10.40
CA ASN A 88 1.10 13.82 11.82
C ASN A 88 0.44 14.98 12.61
N ALA A 89 0.69 15.02 13.92
CA ALA A 89 0.14 16.06 14.81
C ALA A 89 0.55 17.49 14.45
N SER A 90 1.63 17.68 13.69
CA SER A 90 2.08 18.98 13.18
C SER A 90 1.48 19.34 11.81
N GLY A 91 0.54 18.52 11.31
CA GLY A 91 -0.10 18.73 10.00
C GLY A 91 0.79 18.37 8.82
N LYS A 92 1.86 17.60 9.01
CA LYS A 92 2.77 17.17 7.94
C LYS A 92 2.39 15.81 7.39
N TYR A 93 2.39 15.67 6.07
CA TYR A 93 2.31 14.38 5.42
C TYR A 93 3.60 13.60 5.67
N VAL A 94 3.49 12.43 6.30
CA VAL A 94 4.61 11.53 6.56
C VAL A 94 4.48 10.35 5.63
N ALA A 95 5.51 10.07 4.83
CA ALA A 95 5.53 8.87 4.01
C ALA A 95 5.60 7.63 4.93
N LYS A 96 4.74 6.65 4.67
CA LYS A 96 4.55 5.45 5.49
C LYS A 96 4.74 4.19 4.66
N TYR A 97 5.23 3.17 5.35
CA TYR A 97 5.22 1.79 4.91
C TYR A 97 4.50 0.95 5.95
N TRP A 98 3.54 0.13 5.54
CA TRP A 98 2.86 -0.81 6.41
C TRP A 98 3.19 -2.24 5.99
N LYS A 99 3.59 -3.06 6.96
CA LYS A 99 3.70 -4.51 6.80
C LYS A 99 2.67 -5.19 7.69
N ASN A 100 1.72 -5.92 7.10
CA ASN A 100 0.65 -6.60 7.84
C ASN A 100 -0.09 -5.67 8.82
N GLY A 101 -0.35 -4.43 8.39
CA GLY A 101 -1.01 -3.40 9.21
C GLY A 101 -0.10 -2.57 10.13
N ILE A 102 1.15 -3.01 10.36
CA ILE A 102 2.09 -2.33 11.25
C ILE A 102 2.84 -1.23 10.49
N ALA A 103 2.72 0.01 10.96
CA ALA A 103 3.29 1.20 10.31
C ALA A 103 4.77 1.41 10.66
N THR A 104 5.55 1.84 9.67
CA THR A 104 6.90 2.39 9.78
C THR A 104 6.94 3.73 9.04
N SER A 105 7.49 4.77 9.66
CA SER A 105 7.71 6.05 8.98
C SER A 105 8.94 5.97 8.08
N LEU A 106 8.81 6.42 6.84
CA LEU A 106 9.91 6.52 5.87
C LEU A 106 10.61 7.89 5.93
N THR A 107 10.01 8.87 6.61
CA THR A 107 10.56 10.21 6.86
C THR A 107 10.43 10.59 8.33
N ASP A 108 11.17 11.62 8.75
CA ASP A 108 11.16 12.14 10.13
C ASP A 108 9.87 12.90 10.49
N GLY A 109 9.03 13.19 9.49
CA GLY A 109 7.76 13.91 9.64
C GLY A 109 7.90 15.42 9.85
N THR A 110 9.08 16.00 9.66
CA THR A 110 9.31 17.45 9.73
C THR A 110 8.89 18.17 8.44
N ARG A 111 8.78 17.42 7.34
CA ARG A 111 8.50 17.89 5.99
C ARG A 111 7.47 17.00 5.32
N ASP A 112 6.69 17.58 4.41
CA ASP A 112 5.69 16.84 3.67
C ASP A 112 6.36 15.80 2.76
N ALA A 113 5.90 14.56 2.87
CA ALA A 113 6.43 13.42 2.16
C ALA A 113 5.33 12.44 1.81
N PHE A 114 5.50 11.78 0.67
CA PHE A 114 4.54 10.85 0.10
C PHE A 114 5.26 9.63 -0.43
N ALA A 115 4.65 8.46 -0.25
CA ALA A 115 5.04 7.22 -0.91
C ALA A 115 3.93 6.83 -1.89
N ASN A 116 4.27 6.61 -3.14
CA ASN A 116 3.31 6.49 -4.23
C ASN A 116 3.24 5.08 -4.82
N ASP A 117 4.34 4.35 -4.83
CA ASP A 117 4.42 3.01 -5.40
C ASP A 117 5.37 2.10 -4.63
N ILE A 118 5.17 0.79 -4.73
CA ILE A 118 5.93 -0.24 -4.02
C ILE A 118 6.28 -1.42 -4.92
N PHE A 119 7.54 -1.85 -4.87
CA PHE A 119 8.03 -3.03 -5.55
C PHE A 119 8.80 -3.92 -4.57
N LEU A 120 8.61 -5.23 -4.69
CA LEU A 120 9.28 -6.24 -3.86
C LEU A 120 10.22 -7.08 -4.72
N GLN A 121 11.46 -7.27 -4.28
CA GLN A 121 12.42 -8.16 -4.94
C GLN A 121 13.14 -9.01 -3.88
N GLY A 122 12.83 -10.30 -3.87
CA GLY A 122 13.30 -11.18 -2.78
C GLY A 122 12.83 -10.68 -1.42
N SER A 123 13.76 -10.34 -0.53
CA SER A 123 13.48 -9.76 0.78
C SER A 123 13.47 -8.23 0.80
N ASP A 124 13.87 -7.58 -0.29
CA ASP A 124 14.02 -6.12 -0.34
C ASP A 124 12.71 -5.45 -0.73
N VAL A 125 12.42 -4.34 -0.05
CA VAL A 125 11.26 -3.47 -0.30
C VAL A 125 11.75 -2.15 -0.89
N TYR A 126 11.21 -1.79 -2.05
CA TYR A 126 11.51 -0.54 -2.75
C TYR A 126 10.24 0.29 -2.84
N ILE A 127 10.30 1.55 -2.43
CA ILE A 127 9.13 2.44 -2.41
C ILE A 127 9.50 3.73 -3.13
N ALA A 128 8.78 4.11 -4.18
CA ALA A 128 8.97 5.40 -4.85
C ALA A 128 8.11 6.49 -4.19
N GLY A 129 8.62 7.73 -4.21
CA GLY A 129 7.85 8.88 -3.79
C GLY A 129 8.67 10.17 -3.73
N GLN A 130 8.27 11.07 -2.85
CA GLN A 130 8.92 12.37 -2.73
C GLN A 130 8.88 12.92 -1.32
N GLU A 131 9.75 13.87 -1.06
CA GLU A 131 9.79 14.65 0.18
C GLU A 131 10.14 16.10 -0.14
N LEU A 132 9.51 17.04 0.55
CA LEU A 132 9.81 18.46 0.43
C LEU A 132 11.30 18.69 0.76
N ALA A 133 11.99 19.47 -0.06
CA ALA A 133 13.41 19.75 0.15
C ALA A 133 13.63 20.61 1.41
N PRO A 134 14.73 20.39 2.16
CA PRO A 134 15.04 21.20 3.34
C PRO A 134 15.10 22.69 3.00
N GLY A 135 14.28 23.49 3.68
CA GLY A 135 14.25 24.95 3.51
C GLY A 135 13.70 25.44 2.15
N LYS A 136 13.06 24.58 1.36
CA LYS A 136 12.47 24.96 0.06
C LYS A 136 10.97 24.62 0.00
N THR A 137 10.34 25.09 -1.06
CA THR A 137 8.93 24.82 -1.39
C THR A 137 8.78 23.75 -2.47
N THR A 138 9.87 23.12 -2.89
CA THR A 138 9.92 22.12 -3.96
C THR A 138 10.14 20.71 -3.41
N TYR A 139 9.55 19.71 -4.06
CA TYR A 139 9.77 18.30 -3.76
C TYR A 139 11.06 17.77 -4.41
N GLN A 140 11.69 16.82 -3.73
CA GLN A 140 12.74 15.97 -4.29
C GLN A 140 12.18 14.57 -4.49
N ALA A 141 12.36 14.03 -5.70
CA ALA A 141 12.02 12.63 -5.99
C ALA A 141 13.02 11.71 -5.29
N LYS A 142 12.50 10.62 -4.70
CA LYS A 142 13.29 9.65 -3.95
C LYS A 142 12.71 8.26 -4.17
N TYR A 143 13.49 7.24 -3.82
CA TYR A 143 12.93 5.97 -3.40
C TYR A 143 13.53 5.55 -2.05
N TRP A 144 12.85 4.68 -1.33
CA TRP A 144 13.35 4.06 -0.12
C TRP A 144 13.62 2.60 -0.38
N LYS A 145 14.85 2.13 -0.11
CA LYS A 145 15.20 0.71 -0.07
C LYS A 145 15.26 0.28 1.39
N ASN A 146 14.35 -0.60 1.82
CA ASN A 146 14.24 -1.07 3.20
C ASN A 146 14.19 0.09 4.22
N GLY A 147 13.47 1.17 3.89
CA GLY A 147 13.36 2.37 4.72
C GLY A 147 14.51 3.38 4.59
N ILE A 148 15.59 3.05 3.88
CA ILE A 148 16.73 3.96 3.66
C ILE A 148 16.47 4.78 2.39
N PRO A 149 16.46 6.13 2.47
CA PRO A 149 16.19 6.97 1.31
C PRO A 149 17.37 7.04 0.34
N VAL A 150 17.06 6.98 -0.96
CA VAL A 150 17.94 7.29 -2.07
C VAL A 150 17.34 8.48 -2.82
N VAL A 151 18.08 9.59 -2.86
CA VAL A 151 17.65 10.82 -3.54
C VAL A 151 17.94 10.71 -5.04
N LEU A 152 16.97 11.06 -5.88
CA LEU A 152 17.06 10.93 -7.35
C LEU A 152 17.35 12.27 -8.05
N THR A 153 17.24 13.39 -7.35
CA THR A 153 17.40 14.72 -7.92
C THR A 153 18.47 15.53 -7.23
N ASP A 154 19.02 16.50 -7.95
CA ASP A 154 19.65 17.64 -7.29
C ASP A 154 18.59 18.56 -6.67
N GLU A 155 19.01 19.42 -5.76
CA GLU A 155 18.08 20.30 -5.06
C GLU A 155 17.64 21.53 -5.87
N SER A 156 17.97 21.60 -7.17
CA SER A 156 17.73 22.79 -8.02
C SER A 156 16.39 22.76 -8.74
N GLN A 157 15.72 21.59 -8.74
CA GLN A 157 14.48 21.35 -9.47
C GLN A 157 13.40 20.75 -8.56
N GLN A 158 12.13 20.96 -8.93
CA GLN A 158 11.02 20.19 -8.36
C GLN A 158 10.98 18.84 -9.06
N ALA A 159 10.87 17.75 -8.31
CA ALA A 159 10.60 16.45 -8.87
C ALA A 159 9.76 15.57 -7.95
N ILE A 160 9.01 14.67 -8.57
CA ILE A 160 8.20 13.64 -7.91
C ILE A 160 8.47 12.30 -8.56
N ALA A 161 8.40 11.21 -7.79
CA ALA A 161 8.48 9.85 -8.31
C ALA A 161 7.13 9.15 -8.15
N THR A 162 6.55 8.67 -9.25
CA THR A 162 5.19 8.14 -9.30
C THR A 162 5.13 6.63 -9.38
N GLY A 163 6.19 5.97 -9.89
CA GLY A 163 6.24 4.52 -10.02
C GLY A 163 7.66 3.96 -9.92
N ILE A 164 7.78 2.67 -9.58
CA ILE A 164 9.07 1.98 -9.42
C ILE A 164 9.00 0.55 -9.98
N ALA A 165 10.06 0.16 -10.70
CA ALA A 165 10.21 -1.17 -11.26
C ALA A 165 11.67 -1.63 -11.19
N LEU A 166 11.89 -2.94 -11.08
CA LEU A 166 13.23 -3.52 -10.96
C LEU A 166 13.39 -4.70 -11.91
N ILE A 167 14.59 -4.84 -12.49
CA ILE A 167 15.04 -6.03 -13.23
C ILE A 167 16.51 -6.28 -12.92
N GLY A 168 16.85 -7.52 -12.55
CA GLY A 168 18.18 -7.82 -12.02
C GLY A 168 18.55 -6.89 -10.86
N ASN A 169 19.67 -6.17 -10.98
CA ASN A 169 20.12 -5.20 -9.98
C ASN A 169 19.72 -3.74 -10.29
N ASP A 170 19.05 -3.51 -11.42
CA ASP A 170 18.72 -2.17 -11.88
C ASP A 170 17.39 -1.69 -11.30
N VAL A 171 17.42 -0.50 -10.69
CA VAL A 171 16.24 0.19 -10.16
C VAL A 171 15.83 1.27 -11.14
N TYR A 172 14.58 1.20 -11.59
CA TYR A 172 13.97 2.19 -12.45
C TYR A 172 12.84 2.91 -11.71
N VAL A 173 12.85 4.23 -11.73
CA VAL A 173 11.83 5.06 -11.10
C VAL A 173 11.29 6.03 -12.15
N ILE A 174 9.98 6.11 -12.33
CA ILE A 174 9.36 7.09 -13.24
C ILE A 174 8.81 8.26 -12.45
N GLY A 175 8.73 9.43 -13.08
CA GLY A 175 8.06 10.57 -12.51
C GLY A 175 8.19 11.82 -13.36
N GLU A 176 8.09 12.96 -12.69
CA GLU A 176 8.19 14.26 -13.32
C GLU A 176 9.26 15.10 -12.67
N ARG A 177 9.90 15.93 -13.49
CA ARG A 177 10.76 17.00 -13.01
C ARG A 177 10.40 18.31 -13.69
N ARG A 178 10.65 19.41 -12.99
CA ARG A 178 10.40 20.76 -13.48
C ARG A 178 11.35 21.73 -12.82
N ASN A 179 12.12 22.47 -13.62
CA ASN A 179 12.76 23.68 -13.12
C ASN A 179 11.69 24.74 -12.86
N LEU A 180 11.87 25.56 -11.82
CA LEU A 180 10.88 26.55 -11.40
C LEU A 180 10.47 27.54 -12.50
N ASN A 181 11.35 27.77 -13.47
CA ASN A 181 11.11 28.68 -14.60
C ASN A 181 10.42 28.02 -15.80
N TRP A 182 10.11 26.72 -15.74
CA TRP A 182 9.42 26.01 -16.82
C TRP A 182 7.91 26.04 -16.62
N LEU A 183 7.18 26.28 -17.71
CA LEU A 183 5.71 26.24 -17.70
C LEU A 183 5.20 24.80 -17.54
N ASN A 184 5.85 23.84 -18.21
CA ASN A 184 5.44 22.44 -18.23
C ASN A 184 6.49 21.54 -17.56
N PRO A 185 6.08 20.47 -16.86
CA PRO A 185 6.99 19.45 -16.39
C PRO A 185 7.55 18.63 -17.56
N ILE A 186 8.64 17.91 -17.29
CA ILE A 186 9.18 16.87 -18.14
C ILE A 186 8.92 15.53 -17.47
N THR A 187 8.26 14.62 -18.19
CA THR A 187 8.17 13.22 -17.77
C THR A 187 9.55 12.59 -17.96
N CYS A 188 10.04 11.89 -16.95
CA CYS A 188 11.37 11.32 -16.92
C CYS A 188 11.38 10.01 -16.16
N TYR A 189 12.45 9.24 -16.31
CA TYR A 189 12.76 8.15 -15.40
C TYR A 189 14.21 8.25 -14.91
N TRP A 190 14.46 7.64 -13.76
CA TRP A 190 15.78 7.44 -13.22
C TRP A 190 16.13 5.95 -13.31
N LYS A 191 17.29 5.62 -13.86
CA LYS A 191 17.89 4.29 -13.77
C LYS A 191 19.08 4.37 -12.82
N ASN A 192 19.01 3.68 -11.69
CA ASN A 192 20.05 3.69 -10.64
C ASN A 192 20.46 5.12 -10.24
N GLY A 193 19.50 6.05 -10.15
CA GLY A 193 19.74 7.46 -9.84
C GLY A 193 20.14 8.34 -11.03
N GLN A 194 20.48 7.78 -12.19
CA GLN A 194 20.76 8.56 -13.40
C GLN A 194 19.46 8.94 -14.11
N LEU A 195 19.28 10.23 -14.40
CA LEU A 195 18.09 10.82 -15.01
C LEU A 195 18.05 10.65 -16.56
N PHE A 196 16.88 10.32 -17.08
CA PHE A 196 16.56 10.23 -18.51
C PHE A 196 15.20 10.88 -18.79
N ASP A 197 15.16 11.88 -19.67
CA ASP A 197 13.92 12.53 -20.09
C ASP A 197 13.16 11.69 -21.12
N LEU A 198 11.85 11.57 -20.95
CA LEU A 198 10.94 10.87 -21.87
C LEU A 198 10.15 11.86 -22.74
N THR A 199 9.98 13.09 -22.28
CA THR A 199 9.33 14.15 -23.06
C THR A 199 10.23 15.38 -23.17
N ASN A 200 9.86 16.27 -24.09
CA ASN A 200 10.35 17.64 -24.12
C ASN A 200 9.22 18.55 -23.63
N GLN A 201 9.53 19.72 -23.04
CA GLN A 201 8.56 20.62 -22.37
C GLN A 201 7.35 21.05 -23.24
N SER A 202 7.33 20.76 -24.54
CA SER A 202 6.16 20.89 -25.40
C SER A 202 5.07 19.83 -25.19
N THR A 203 5.38 18.72 -24.52
CA THR A 203 4.44 17.62 -24.22
C THR A 203 4.73 17.03 -22.84
N TYR A 204 3.69 16.60 -22.11
CA TYR A 204 3.84 15.94 -20.80
C TYR A 204 2.78 14.85 -20.64
N ALA A 205 3.08 13.81 -19.86
CA ALA A 205 2.16 12.71 -19.54
C ALA A 205 1.56 12.90 -18.14
N VAL A 206 0.24 12.78 -18.03
CA VAL A 206 -0.51 13.05 -16.79
C VAL A 206 -0.60 11.82 -15.88
N ASP A 207 -0.82 10.65 -16.48
CA ASP A 207 -0.84 9.35 -15.79
C ASP A 207 0.37 8.55 -16.24
N GLN A 208 1.08 7.96 -15.28
CA GLN A 208 2.38 7.34 -15.50
C GLN A 208 2.42 5.98 -14.81
N ALA A 209 2.85 4.97 -15.55
CA ALA A 209 3.15 3.64 -15.04
C ALA A 209 4.46 3.18 -15.67
N LEU A 210 5.26 2.45 -14.90
CA LEU A 210 6.52 1.89 -15.36
C LEU A 210 6.50 0.38 -15.19
N THR A 211 6.91 -0.32 -16.22
CA THR A 211 7.20 -1.75 -16.16
C THR A 211 8.51 -2.01 -16.87
N VAL A 212 9.18 -3.10 -16.53
CA VAL A 212 10.40 -3.55 -17.17
C VAL A 212 10.19 -4.97 -17.66
N ALA A 213 10.70 -5.27 -18.85
CA ALA A 213 10.64 -6.59 -19.46
C ALA A 213 12.04 -7.00 -19.91
N GLY A 214 12.39 -8.26 -19.64
CA GLY A 214 13.67 -8.87 -19.97
C GLY A 214 13.73 -10.28 -19.41
N ASN A 215 14.81 -11.00 -19.72
CA ASN A 215 15.02 -12.33 -19.16
C ASN A 215 15.79 -12.17 -17.84
N ASP A 216 15.28 -12.78 -16.77
CA ASP A 216 16.01 -12.99 -15.52
C ASP A 216 17.05 -14.11 -15.66
#